data_AF-A0A1Z9D2B5-F1
#
_entry.id   AF-A0A1Z9D2B5-F1
#
_cell.length_a   1.000
_cell.length_b   1.000
_cell.length_c   1.000
_cell.angle_alpha   90.00
_cell.angle_beta   90.00
_cell.angle_gamma   90.00
#
_symmetry.space_group_name_H-M   'P 1'
#
loop_
_entity.id
_entity.type
_entity.pdbx_description
1 polymer ?
#
loop_
_entity_poly.entity_id
_entity_poly.type
_entity_poly.pdbx_seq_one_letter_code
_entity_poly.pdbx_strand_id
1 'polypeptide(L)'
;MKTIILNSDHVGILSSCLCLAHCVLTPLFFLYQVEISSLTGGATFFWYSLNYLFLIISFFAVSRSIKYSSNKSIKNLMLISWFLLCGLILNEQLELFLIPEFFSYSAAISLCFFHIYNLKFCRCEDENCCDNTVKK
;
A
#
# COMPACT_ATOMS: atom_id res chain seq x y z
N MET A 1 1.57 15.59 -24.90
CA MET A 1 1.57 14.14 -24.63
C MET A 1 0.58 13.90 -23.50
N LYS A 2 -0.62 13.41 -23.82
CA LYS A 2 -1.70 13.18 -22.84
C LYS A 2 -1.32 11.95 -22.03
N THR A 3 -0.50 12.15 -21.01
CA THR A 3 -0.19 11.08 -20.05
C THR A 3 -1.52 10.64 -19.48
N ILE A 4 -1.84 9.36 -19.65
CA ILE A 4 -2.89 8.71 -18.89
C ILE A 4 -2.37 8.79 -17.44
N ILE A 5 -2.67 9.90 -16.76
CA ILE A 5 -2.42 10.05 -15.33
C ILE A 5 -3.43 9.11 -14.70
N LEU A 6 -3.13 7.82 -14.69
CA LEU A 6 -3.87 6.88 -13.86
C LEU A 6 -3.75 7.45 -12.46
N ASN A 7 -4.90 7.80 -11.89
CA ASN A 7 -4.98 8.45 -10.61
C ASN A 7 -4.15 7.68 -9.60
N SER A 8 -3.15 8.34 -9.03
CA SER A 8 -2.22 7.71 -8.10
C SER A 8 -2.94 7.01 -6.95
N ASP A 9 -4.07 7.57 -6.53
CA ASP A 9 -4.94 6.98 -5.51
C ASP A 9 -5.60 5.68 -5.99
N HIS A 10 -5.96 5.52 -7.28
CA HIS A 10 -6.46 4.23 -7.79
C HIS A 10 -5.37 3.15 -7.78
N VAL A 11 -4.13 3.51 -8.14
CA VAL A 11 -2.97 2.60 -8.03
C VAL A 11 -2.73 2.24 -6.56
N GLY A 12 -2.84 3.22 -5.67
CA GLY A 12 -2.73 3.03 -4.21
C GLY A 12 -3.78 2.07 -3.68
N ILE A 13 -5.07 2.30 -4.00
CA ILE A 13 -6.18 1.42 -3.63
C ILE A 13 -5.94 0.01 -4.13
N LEU A 14 -5.59 -0.15 -5.41
CA LEU A 14 -5.35 -1.47 -6.00
C LEU A 14 -4.18 -2.19 -5.31
N SER A 15 -3.07 -1.48 -5.09
CA SER A 15 -1.90 -2.04 -4.40
C SER A 15 -2.23 -2.46 -2.97
N SER A 16 -2.96 -1.62 -2.22
CA SER A 16 -3.38 -1.94 -0.86
C SER A 16 -4.34 -3.13 -0.81
N CYS A 17 -5.29 -3.22 -1.75
CA CYS A 17 -6.19 -4.38 -1.85
C CYS A 17 -5.46 -5.67 -2.23
N LEU A 18 -4.51 -5.60 -3.17
CA LEU A 18 -3.68 -6.76 -3.54
C LEU A 18 -2.79 -7.22 -2.38
N CYS A 19 -2.19 -6.27 -1.65
CA CYS A 19 -1.42 -6.57 -0.44
C CYS A 19 -2.30 -7.26 0.61
N LEU A 20 -3.52 -6.77 0.84
CA LEU A 20 -4.44 -7.37 1.80
C LEU A 20 -4.88 -8.78 1.37
N ALA A 21 -5.25 -8.96 0.10
CA ALA A 21 -5.61 -10.25 -0.44
C ALA A 21 -4.44 -11.25 -0.33
N HIS A 22 -3.23 -10.79 -0.64
CA HIS A 22 -2.01 -11.57 -0.47
C HIS A 22 -1.83 -12.02 0.99
N CYS A 23 -1.88 -11.11 1.96
CA CYS A 23 -1.68 -11.46 3.36
C CYS A 23 -2.76 -12.44 3.88
N VAL A 24 -4.02 -12.34 3.43
CA VAL A 24 -5.08 -13.31 3.79
C VAL A 24 -4.84 -14.69 3.14
N LEU A 25 -4.30 -14.72 1.92
CA LEU A 25 -4.05 -15.96 1.19
C LEU A 25 -2.76 -16.66 1.63
N THR A 26 -1.77 -15.95 2.19
CA THR A 26 -0.50 -16.52 2.67
C THR A 26 -0.67 -17.74 3.59
N PRO A 27 -1.45 -17.70 4.68
CA PRO A 27 -1.62 -18.88 5.53
C PRO A 27 -2.27 -20.06 4.79
N LEU A 28 -3.21 -19.80 3.88
CA LEU A 28 -3.85 -20.85 3.07
C LEU A 28 -2.86 -21.49 2.08
N PHE A 29 -2.02 -20.66 1.46
CA PHE A 29 -1.00 -21.10 0.51
C PHE A 29 0.05 -21.99 1.19
N PHE A 30 0.45 -21.65 2.42
CA PHE A 30 1.37 -22.45 3.21
C PHE A 30 0.78 -23.80 3.65
N LEU A 31 -0.50 -23.85 4.02
CA LEU A 31 -1.17 -25.11 4.34
C LEU A 31 -1.18 -26.08 3.15
N TYR A 32 -1.34 -25.57 1.93
CA TYR A 32 -1.33 -26.40 0.71
C TYR A 32 0.08 -26.81 0.26
N GLN A 33 1.10 -26.00 0.53
CA GLN A 33 2.49 -26.30 0.12
C GLN A 33 3.22 -27.34 0.98
N VAL A 34 2.67 -27.75 2.13
CA VAL A 34 3.27 -28.77 3.00
C VAL A 34 3.56 -30.08 2.23
N GLU A 35 2.78 -30.37 1.17
CA GLU A 35 2.94 -31.58 0.34
C GLU A 35 3.95 -31.45 -0.82
N ILE A 36 4.27 -30.23 -1.28
CA ILE A 36 5.03 -29.98 -2.55
C ILE A 36 6.39 -29.29 -2.31
N SER A 37 6.60 -28.73 -1.11
CA SER A 37 7.76 -27.91 -0.72
C SER A 37 9.13 -28.60 -0.83
N SER A 38 9.18 -29.94 -0.84
CA SER A 38 10.44 -30.67 -1.05
C SER A 38 10.93 -30.67 -2.51
N LEU A 39 10.10 -30.28 -3.48
CA LEU A 39 10.40 -30.37 -4.91
C LEU A 39 10.56 -29.01 -5.62
N THR A 40 9.98 -27.94 -5.09
CA THR A 40 10.00 -26.61 -5.74
C THR A 40 10.21 -25.44 -4.75
N GLY A 41 11.42 -25.26 -4.23
CA GLY A 41 11.76 -24.12 -3.36
C GLY A 41 11.53 -22.73 -3.99
N GLY A 42 11.34 -22.63 -5.31
CA GLY A 42 11.04 -21.38 -6.01
C GLY A 42 9.63 -20.81 -5.78
N ALA A 43 8.64 -21.65 -5.44
CA ALA A 43 7.25 -21.19 -5.27
C ALA A 43 7.10 -20.30 -4.02
N THR A 44 7.76 -20.67 -2.93
CA THR A 44 7.80 -19.90 -1.68
C THR A 44 8.53 -18.56 -1.88
N PHE A 45 9.65 -18.56 -2.59
CA PHE A 45 10.42 -17.35 -2.90
C PHE A 45 9.61 -16.33 -3.73
N PHE A 46 8.88 -16.80 -4.75
CA PHE A 46 8.02 -15.94 -5.56
C PHE A 46 6.90 -15.30 -4.73
N TRP A 47 6.27 -16.08 -3.84
CA TRP A 47 5.21 -15.59 -2.97
C TRP A 47 5.68 -14.48 -2.04
N TYR A 48 6.82 -14.65 -1.37
CA TYR A 48 7.39 -13.59 -0.52
C TYR A 48 7.83 -12.35 -1.29
N SER A 49 8.27 -12.51 -2.54
CA SER A 49 8.69 -11.40 -3.39
C SER A 49 7.55 -10.43 -3.72
N LEU A 50 6.30 -10.89 -3.72
CA LEU A 50 5.12 -10.05 -3.98
C LEU A 50 4.93 -8.97 -2.90
N ASN A 51 5.24 -9.27 -1.64
CA ASN A 51 5.17 -8.29 -0.55
C ASN A 51 6.04 -7.05 -0.83
N TYR A 52 7.29 -7.28 -1.28
CA TYR A 52 8.19 -6.18 -1.64
C TYR A 52 7.66 -5.39 -2.84
N LEU A 53 7.12 -6.09 -3.85
CA LEU A 53 6.55 -5.46 -5.03
C LEU A 53 5.38 -4.54 -4.67
N PHE A 54 4.43 -5.01 -3.85
CA PHE A 54 3.29 -4.20 -3.41
C PHE A 54 3.73 -3.02 -2.54
N LEU A 55 4.73 -3.19 -1.68
CA LEU A 55 5.32 -2.10 -0.90
C LEU A 55 5.91 -1.00 -1.79
N ILE A 56 6.69 -1.39 -2.82
CA ILE A 56 7.30 -0.42 -3.74
C ILE A 56 6.21 0.34 -4.52
N ILE A 57 5.20 -0.36 -5.06
CA ILE A 57 4.11 0.27 -5.80
C ILE A 57 3.31 1.21 -4.88
N SER A 58 3.02 0.78 -3.65
CA SER A 58 2.30 1.62 -2.68
C SER A 58 3.11 2.87 -2.30
N PHE A 59 4.43 2.78 -2.20
CA PHE A 59 5.29 3.93 -1.93
C PHE A 59 5.19 5.00 -3.01
N PHE A 60 5.26 4.59 -4.29
CA PHE A 60 5.07 5.51 -5.41
C PHE A 60 3.67 6.11 -5.42
N ALA A 61 2.64 5.30 -5.12
CA ALA A 61 1.26 5.75 -5.05
C ALA A 61 1.05 6.80 -3.94
N VAL A 62 1.64 6.59 -2.76
CA VAL A 62 1.58 7.51 -1.62
C VAL A 62 2.35 8.80 -1.92
N SER A 63 3.58 8.69 -2.40
CA SER A 63 4.44 9.85 -2.73
C SER A 63 3.76 10.78 -3.72
N ARG A 64 3.12 10.21 -4.75
CA ARG A 64 2.40 11.00 -5.74
C ARG A 64 1.07 11.52 -5.19
N SER A 65 0.34 10.76 -4.38
CA SER A 65 -0.90 11.26 -3.72
C SER A 65 -0.62 12.44 -2.79
N ILE A 66 0.49 12.41 -2.04
CA ILE A 66 0.93 13.51 -1.16
C ILE A 66 1.24 14.79 -1.96
N LYS A 67 1.79 14.66 -3.17
CA LYS A 67 2.10 15.80 -4.04
C LYS A 67 0.84 16.55 -4.50
N TYR A 68 -0.23 15.82 -4.82
CA TYR A 68 -1.48 16.37 -5.36
C TYR A 68 -2.59 16.59 -4.31
N SER A 69 -2.35 16.21 -3.05
CA SER A 69 -3.29 16.44 -1.95
C SER A 69 -3.20 17.88 -1.46
N SER A 70 -4.33 18.51 -1.15
CA SER A 70 -4.39 19.87 -0.57
C SER A 70 -4.22 19.88 0.94
N ASN A 71 -4.57 18.79 1.62
CA ASN A 71 -4.63 18.72 3.08
C ASN A 71 -3.36 18.12 3.69
N LYS A 72 -2.62 18.91 4.47
CA LYS A 72 -1.39 18.47 5.15
C LYS A 72 -1.62 17.32 6.14
N SER A 73 -2.78 17.23 6.77
CA SER A 73 -3.11 16.14 7.72
C SER A 73 -3.22 14.79 7.02
N ILE A 74 -3.89 14.74 5.86
CA ILE A 74 -4.02 13.50 5.07
C ILE A 74 -2.65 13.06 4.53
N LYS A 75 -1.80 14.00 4.12
CA LYS A 75 -0.42 13.69 3.71
C LYS A 75 0.34 12.94 4.81
N ASN A 76 0.30 13.47 6.03
CA ASN A 76 0.98 12.85 7.16
C ASN A 76 0.38 11.48 7.50
N LEU A 77 -0.96 11.34 7.49
CA LEU A 77 -1.63 10.06 7.78
C LEU A 77 -1.29 8.98 6.75
N MET A 78 -1.26 9.31 5.47
CA MET A 78 -0.87 8.37 4.40
C MET A 78 0.58 7.92 4.57
N LEU A 79 1.48 8.86 4.88
CA LEU A 79 2.90 8.54 5.10
C LEU A 79 3.11 7.65 6.32
N ILE A 80 2.49 7.99 7.46
CA ILE A 80 2.55 7.21 8.70
C ILE A 80 2.01 5.79 8.46
N SER A 81 0.85 5.68 7.79
CA SER A 81 0.23 4.39 7.50
C SER A 81 1.10 3.52 6.59
N TRP A 82 1.76 4.14 5.61
CA TRP A 82 2.70 3.43 4.75
C TRP A 82 3.95 2.95 5.50
N PHE A 83 4.54 3.79 6.36
CA PHE A 83 5.68 3.37 7.19
C PHE A 83 5.29 2.24 8.16
N LEU A 84 4.09 2.31 8.73
CA LEU A 84 3.58 1.28 9.62
C LEU A 84 3.37 -0.05 8.86
N LEU A 85 2.76 -0.02 7.67
CA LEU A 85 2.62 -1.20 6.82
C LEU A 85 3.99 -1.79 6.42
N CYS A 86 4.93 -0.92 6.02
CA CYS A 86 6.29 -1.31 5.65
C CYS A 86 7.03 -1.99 6.81
N GLY A 87 6.98 -1.38 8.00
CA GLY A 87 7.59 -1.94 9.21
C GLY A 87 7.01 -3.30 9.59
N LEU A 88 5.68 -3.48 9.48
CA LEU A 88 5.03 -4.74 9.78
C LEU A 88 5.42 -5.86 8.80
N ILE A 89 5.42 -5.58 7.49
CA ILE A 89 5.82 -6.55 6.47
C ILE A 89 7.29 -6.92 6.60
N LEU A 90 8.18 -5.94 6.81
CA LEU A 90 9.60 -6.21 7.01
C LEU A 90 9.85 -7.00 8.30
N ASN A 91 9.11 -6.70 9.37
CA ASN A 91 9.19 -7.46 10.61
C ASN A 91 8.80 -8.93 10.41
N GLU A 92 7.74 -9.18 9.64
CA GLU A 92 7.30 -10.54 9.30
C GLU A 92 8.35 -11.28 8.46
N GLN A 93 8.93 -10.63 7.45
CA GLN A 93 9.92 -11.25 6.56
C GLN A 93 11.28 -11.50 7.24
N LEU A 94 11.66 -10.67 8.21
CA LEU A 94 12.89 -10.83 8.98
C LEU A 94 12.70 -11.66 10.25
N GLU A 95 11.46 -12.09 10.54
CA GLU A 95 11.07 -12.85 11.73
C GLU A 95 11.58 -12.23 13.06
N LEU A 96 11.72 -10.90 13.11
CA LEU A 96 12.31 -10.20 14.26
C LEU A 96 11.44 -10.32 15.51
N PHE A 97 10.13 -10.14 15.33
CA PHE A 97 9.13 -10.25 16.39
C PHE A 97 7.90 -11.03 15.91
N LEU A 98 7.36 -11.87 16.79
CA LEU A 98 6.09 -12.58 16.60
C LEU A 98 4.92 -11.61 16.74
N ILE A 99 4.65 -10.85 15.67
CA ILE A 99 3.51 -9.94 15.58
C ILE A 99 2.39 -10.62 14.80
N PRO A 100 1.15 -10.65 15.32
CA PRO A 100 0.01 -11.17 14.58
C PRO A 100 -0.20 -10.42 13.26
N GLU A 101 -0.47 -11.15 12.17
CA GLU A 101 -0.74 -10.59 10.85
C GLU A 101 -1.94 -9.62 10.81
N PHE A 102 -2.83 -9.69 11.81
CA PHE A 102 -3.94 -8.77 11.98
C PHE A 102 -3.52 -7.29 11.91
N PHE A 103 -2.35 -6.96 12.45
CA PHE A 103 -1.82 -5.59 12.38
C PHE A 103 -1.50 -5.19 10.93
N SER A 104 -0.90 -6.08 10.15
CA SER A 104 -0.62 -5.84 8.73
C SER A 104 -1.91 -5.62 7.93
N TYR A 105 -2.97 -6.40 8.22
CA TYR A 105 -4.28 -6.21 7.59
C TYR A 105 -4.85 -4.83 7.94
N SER A 106 -4.83 -4.45 9.22
CA SER A 106 -5.34 -3.17 9.68
C SER A 106 -4.61 -1.98 9.04
N ALA A 107 -3.29 -2.11 8.84
CA ALA A 107 -2.45 -1.13 8.18
C ALA A 107 -2.78 -0.99 6.69
N ALA A 108 -2.95 -2.10 5.98
CA ALA A 108 -3.32 -2.12 4.57
C ALA A 108 -4.72 -1.53 4.33
N ILE A 109 -5.70 -1.87 5.18
CA ILE A 109 -7.05 -1.29 5.13
C ILE A 109 -7.00 0.22 5.36
N SER A 110 -6.26 0.66 6.39
CA SER A 110 -6.13 2.09 6.71
C SER A 110 -5.51 2.86 5.54
N LEU A 111 -4.44 2.33 4.93
CA LEU A 111 -3.81 2.95 3.77
C LEU A 111 -4.76 3.02 2.56
N CYS A 112 -5.52 1.96 2.31
CA CYS A 112 -6.56 1.94 1.27
C CYS A 112 -7.64 3.00 1.53
N PHE A 113 -8.15 3.07 2.76
CA PHE A 113 -9.12 4.07 3.18
C PHE A 113 -8.61 5.49 2.97
N PHE A 114 -7.35 5.77 3.33
CA PHE A 114 -6.76 7.09 3.12
C PHE A 114 -6.63 7.45 1.64
N HIS A 115 -6.30 6.50 0.75
CA HIS A 115 -6.34 6.73 -0.69
C HIS A 115 -7.75 7.06 -1.20
N ILE A 116 -8.78 6.31 -0.76
CA ILE A 116 -10.18 6.60 -1.12
C ILE A 116 -10.61 7.98 -0.61
N TYR A 117 -10.26 8.30 0.64
CA TYR A 117 -10.59 9.58 1.26
C TYR A 117 -9.92 10.74 0.53
N ASN A 118 -8.62 10.62 0.24
CA ASN A 118 -7.87 11.63 -0.50
C ASN A 118 -8.46 11.84 -1.91
N LEU A 119 -8.78 10.75 -2.62
CA LEU A 119 -9.40 10.80 -3.95
C LEU A 119 -10.74 11.54 -3.94
N LYS A 120 -11.57 11.34 -2.91
CA LYS A 120 -12.94 11.89 -2.85
C LYS A 120 -13.02 13.33 -2.31
N PHE A 121 -12.13 13.71 -1.39
CA PHE A 121 -12.31 14.96 -0.62
C PHE A 121 -11.14 15.93 -0.64
N CYS A 122 -9.91 15.49 -0.94
CA CYS A 122 -8.70 16.30 -0.75
C CYS A 122 -7.82 16.40 -1.99
N ARG A 123 -8.31 15.94 -3.14
CA ARG A 123 -7.56 15.94 -4.38
C ARG A 123 -7.82 17.22 -5.17
N CYS A 124 -6.74 17.89 -5.57
CA CYS A 124 -6.80 18.98 -6.53
C CYS A 124 -6.88 18.39 -7.95
N GLU A 125 -7.91 18.77 -8.73
CA GLU A 125 -8.07 18.36 -10.13
C GLU A 125 -7.12 19.09 -11.09
N ASP A 126 -6.71 20.32 -10.76
CA ASP A 126 -5.85 21.16 -11.61
C ASP A 126 -4.51 21.51 -10.94
N GLU A 127 -3.47 21.68 -11.76
CA GLU A 127 -2.10 22.06 -11.34
C GLU A 127 -2.04 23.42 -10.62
N ASN A 128 -3.09 24.25 -10.71
CA ASN A 128 -3.18 25.60 -10.14
C ASN A 128 -3.82 25.68 -8.75
N CYS A 129 -4.16 24.55 -8.12
CA CYS A 129 -4.81 24.51 -6.79
C CYS A 129 -3.92 25.02 -5.63
N CYS A 130 -2.62 25.18 -5.88
CA CYS A 130 -1.63 25.62 -4.89
C CYS A 130 -1.18 27.07 -5.08
N ASP A 131 -1.93 27.90 -5.83
CA ASP A 131 -1.68 29.35 -5.83
C ASP A 131 -2.46 29.98 -4.68
N ASN A 132 -1.75 30.50 -3.67
CA ASN A 132 -2.31 31.03 -2.42
C ASN A 132 -3.12 32.35 -2.61
N THR A 133 -3.61 32.63 -3.82
CA THR A 133 -4.27 33.89 -4.19
C THR A 133 -5.80 33.81 -4.19
N VAL A 134 -6.42 32.64 -4.03
CA VAL A 134 -7.88 32.53 -3.94
C VAL A 134 -8.30 32.19 -2.51
N LYS A 135 -8.48 33.23 -1.71
CA LYS A 135 -9.29 33.19 -0.50
C LYS A 135 -10.72 32.78 -0.88
N LYS A 136 -11.22 31.73 -0.24
CA LYS A 136 -12.65 31.45 -0.18
C LYS A 136 -13.27 32.23 0.98
#